data_AF-A0A2D5P456-F1
#
_entry.id   AF-A0A2D5P456-F1
#
_cell.length_a   1.000
_cell.length_b   1.000
_cell.length_c   1.000
_cell.angle_alpha   90.00
_cell.angle_beta   90.00
_cell.angle_gamma   90.00
#
_symmetry.space_group_name_H-M   'P 1'
#
loop_
_entity.id
_entity.type
_entity.pdbx_description
1 polymer ?
#
loop_
_entity_poly.entity_id
_entity_poly.type
_entity_poly.pdbx_seq_one_letter_code
_entity_poly.pdbx_strand_id
1 'polypeptide(L)'
;MSYGQTNGIPQGSALTDFIAEIVLNYADLLLSQKLTNINSSDFKILRYRDDYRIFTNNPTLAESIIKHLTEVLINLGLKLHPHKTTSSTNIINSSIKEDKLDWLLYKDNSSNSIQKQLLVIHNFSNKYPNSGTLTKQLQEISSNITKKSQFKILKLLKSFIYTATHCVMCLKDFDYHYKRCIKPIVRKRKNFIRNENIEVLISIIVDIAYHNPRTYSISNIILSKLFNLIDDEDEAKKIIEKVIKKFKTIPNTGHMQIWLQRAIIKTGYTDLVFCEKICNLVNGDSIFLWNNDWLNEEVMELFNQNSILDDDSLNNISPIIKDDEVLMFNGLYG
;
A
#
# COMPACT_ATOMS: atom_id res chain seq x y z
N MET A 1 -24.24 2.20 30.77
CA MET A 1 -23.78 3.34 29.95
C MET A 1 -22.28 3.47 30.16
N SER A 2 -21.47 3.16 29.15
CA SER A 2 -20.01 3.37 29.18
C SER A 2 -19.74 4.83 28.85
N TYR A 3 -19.21 5.60 29.80
CA TYR A 3 -18.91 7.04 29.72
C TYR A 3 -17.76 7.35 28.73
N GLY A 4 -17.92 7.02 27.44
CA GLY A 4 -16.86 7.22 26.43
C GLY A 4 -15.60 6.37 26.63
N GLN A 5 -15.56 5.51 27.66
CA GLN A 5 -14.49 4.54 27.86
C GLN A 5 -14.63 3.40 26.86
N THR A 6 -13.61 3.21 26.03
CA THR A 6 -13.41 1.98 25.28
C THR A 6 -12.85 0.92 26.23
N ASN A 7 -13.62 -0.14 26.51
CA ASN A 7 -13.09 -1.35 27.13
C ASN A 7 -12.15 -2.03 26.12
N GLY A 8 -10.87 -1.67 26.17
CA GLY A 8 -9.87 -2.17 25.25
C GLY A 8 -8.46 -1.81 25.71
N ILE A 9 -7.51 -2.67 25.38
CA ILE A 9 -6.09 -2.41 25.58
C ILE A 9 -5.61 -1.54 24.40
N PRO A 10 -4.82 -0.47 24.63
CA PRO A 10 -4.26 0.32 23.53
C PRO A 10 -3.44 -0.56 22.59
N GLN A 11 -3.51 -0.29 21.28
CA GLN A 11 -2.80 -1.08 20.26
C GLN A 11 -1.42 -0.48 19.97
N GLY A 12 -0.46 -1.33 19.62
CA GLY A 12 0.82 -0.89 19.02
C GLY A 12 2.06 -1.02 19.90
N SER A 13 1.96 -1.58 21.11
CA SER A 13 3.13 -1.90 21.94
C SER A 13 3.31 -3.40 22.14
N ALA A 14 4.55 -3.86 22.31
CA ALA A 14 4.81 -5.26 22.64
C ALA A 14 4.20 -5.67 23.99
N LEU A 15 4.12 -4.73 24.95
CA LEU A 15 3.50 -4.94 26.24
C LEU A 15 1.99 -5.24 26.11
N THR A 16 1.31 -4.50 25.24
CA THR A 16 -0.13 -4.68 25.01
C THR A 16 -0.45 -6.01 24.33
N ASP A 17 0.41 -6.45 23.41
CA ASP A 17 0.32 -7.80 22.80
C ASP A 17 0.50 -8.89 23.87
N PHE A 18 1.45 -8.71 24.80
CA PHE A 18 1.67 -9.66 25.90
C PHE A 18 0.48 -9.73 26.87
N ILE A 19 -0.10 -8.58 27.24
CA ILE A 19 -1.30 -8.55 28.11
C ILE A 19 -2.48 -9.25 27.42
N ALA A 20 -2.69 -8.99 26.12
CA ALA A 20 -3.72 -9.68 25.35
C ALA A 20 -3.52 -11.20 25.37
N GLU A 21 -2.27 -11.66 25.21
CA GLU A 21 -1.93 -13.09 25.26
C GLU A 21 -2.19 -13.71 26.63
N ILE A 22 -1.94 -13.00 27.74
CA ILE A 22 -2.29 -13.47 29.10
C ILE A 22 -3.80 -13.72 29.21
N VAL A 23 -4.62 -12.77 28.75
CA VAL A 23 -6.10 -12.88 28.81
C VAL A 23 -6.60 -14.03 27.94
N LEU A 24 -6.05 -14.18 26.73
CA LEU A 24 -6.44 -15.25 25.80
C LEU A 24 -5.98 -16.63 26.28
N ASN A 25 -4.80 -16.73 26.90
CA ASN A 25 -4.33 -17.98 27.51
C ASN A 25 -5.22 -18.39 28.69
N TYR A 26 -5.73 -17.43 29.47
CA TYR A 26 -6.75 -17.71 30.48
C TYR A 26 -8.06 -18.23 29.87
N ALA A 27 -8.48 -17.70 28.70
CA ALA A 27 -9.61 -18.25 27.95
C ALA A 27 -9.34 -19.70 27.50
N ASP A 28 -8.14 -20.00 27.00
CA ASP A 28 -7.73 -21.34 26.59
C ASP A 28 -7.79 -22.34 27.76
N LEU A 29 -7.35 -21.91 28.96
CA LEU A 29 -7.45 -22.70 30.19
C LEU A 29 -8.90 -23.03 30.55
N LEU A 30 -9.78 -22.01 30.57
CA LEU A 30 -11.20 -22.19 30.88
C LEU A 30 -11.92 -23.08 29.86
N LEU A 31 -11.57 -22.94 28.58
CA LEU A 31 -12.09 -23.83 27.53
C LEU A 31 -11.61 -25.27 27.76
N SER A 32 -10.33 -25.46 28.06
CA SER A 32 -9.76 -26.79 28.31
C SER A 32 -10.46 -27.50 29.47
N GLN A 33 -10.80 -26.76 30.54
CA GLN A 33 -11.58 -27.28 31.67
C GLN A 33 -12.99 -27.74 31.24
N LYS A 34 -13.68 -26.97 30.39
CA LYS A 34 -15.00 -27.33 29.85
C LYS A 34 -14.98 -28.55 28.92
N LEU A 35 -13.85 -28.79 28.24
CA LEU A 35 -13.70 -29.89 27.29
C LEU A 35 -13.14 -31.19 27.90
N THR A 36 -12.93 -31.24 29.22
CA THR A 36 -12.38 -32.41 29.93
C THR A 36 -13.13 -33.72 29.71
N ASN A 37 -14.45 -33.65 29.46
CA ASN A 37 -15.30 -34.82 29.22
C ASN A 37 -15.25 -35.32 27.76
N ILE A 38 -14.50 -34.66 26.89
CA ILE A 38 -14.36 -35.01 25.47
C ILE A 38 -12.98 -35.62 25.27
N ASN A 39 -12.92 -36.75 24.57
CA ASN A 39 -11.64 -37.37 24.25
C ASN A 39 -10.76 -36.43 23.41
N SER A 40 -9.53 -36.21 23.88
CA SER A 40 -8.57 -35.31 23.23
C SER A 40 -8.12 -35.77 21.84
N SER A 41 -8.41 -37.01 21.45
CA SER A 41 -8.16 -37.54 20.09
C SER A 41 -9.16 -37.05 19.05
N ASP A 42 -10.33 -36.57 19.46
CA ASP A 42 -11.47 -36.36 18.55
C ASP A 42 -11.47 -34.96 17.93
N PHE A 43 -10.64 -34.06 18.47
CA PHE A 43 -10.51 -32.70 18.01
C PHE A 43 -9.10 -32.14 18.24
N LYS A 44 -8.76 -31.09 17.51
CA LYS A 44 -7.53 -30.30 17.70
C LYS A 44 -7.86 -28.82 17.55
N ILE A 45 -7.44 -28.02 18.53
CA ILE A 45 -7.60 -26.57 18.51
C ILE A 45 -6.22 -25.93 18.32
N LEU A 46 -6.12 -25.00 17.38
CA LEU A 46 -4.96 -24.14 17.18
C LEU A 46 -5.41 -22.68 17.37
N ARG A 47 -4.68 -21.92 18.19
CA ARG A 47 -4.88 -20.48 18.33
C ARG A 47 -3.63 -19.75 17.88
N TYR A 48 -3.82 -18.68 17.12
CA TYR A 48 -2.77 -17.69 16.84
C TYR A 48 -3.33 -16.30 17.11
N ARG A 49 -2.85 -15.64 18.17
CA ARG A 49 -3.45 -14.40 18.69
C ARG A 49 -4.95 -14.58 18.92
N ASP A 50 -5.80 -13.82 18.24
CA ASP A 50 -7.26 -13.85 18.32
C ASP A 50 -7.91 -14.89 17.39
N ASP A 51 -7.16 -15.50 16.47
CA ASP A 51 -7.68 -16.46 15.50
C ASP A 51 -7.65 -17.89 16.06
N TYR A 52 -8.84 -18.50 16.19
CA TYR A 52 -9.02 -19.93 16.53
C TYR A 52 -9.28 -20.77 15.28
N ARG A 53 -8.67 -21.97 15.21
CA ARG A 53 -8.99 -23.03 14.24
C ARG A 53 -9.27 -24.32 14.99
N ILE A 54 -10.47 -24.87 14.78
CA ILE A 54 -10.93 -26.11 15.41
C ILE A 54 -11.05 -27.18 14.33
N PHE A 55 -10.34 -28.28 14.49
CA PHE A 55 -10.37 -29.44 13.60
C PHE A 55 -11.04 -30.60 14.31
N THR A 56 -12.01 -31.24 13.65
CA THR A 56 -12.66 -32.46 14.15
C THR A 56 -13.28 -33.22 12.98
N ASN A 57 -13.44 -34.53 13.14
CA ASN A 57 -14.14 -35.38 12.18
C ASN A 57 -15.65 -35.42 12.42
N ASN A 58 -16.14 -34.82 13.52
CA ASN A 58 -17.55 -34.80 13.89
C ASN A 58 -18.09 -33.35 13.89
N PRO A 59 -19.02 -32.98 12.98
CA PRO A 59 -19.54 -31.62 12.89
C PRO A 59 -20.31 -31.19 14.15
N THR A 60 -21.00 -32.13 14.82
CA THR A 60 -21.74 -31.80 16.06
C THR A 60 -20.79 -31.48 17.22
N LEU A 61 -19.63 -32.13 17.24
CA LEU A 61 -18.57 -31.81 18.19
C LEU A 61 -17.99 -30.41 17.91
N ALA A 62 -17.82 -30.03 16.65
CA ALA A 62 -17.36 -28.68 16.29
C ALA A 62 -18.30 -27.60 16.81
N GLU A 63 -19.61 -27.76 16.59
CA GLU A 63 -20.63 -26.82 17.08
C GLU A 63 -20.64 -26.75 18.61
N SER A 64 -20.50 -27.90 19.28
CA SER A 64 -20.37 -27.94 20.74
C SER A 64 -19.15 -27.17 21.22
N ILE A 65 -17.97 -27.39 20.63
CA ILE A 65 -16.74 -26.66 21.01
C ILE A 65 -16.90 -25.15 20.78
N ILE A 66 -17.46 -24.73 19.65
CA ILE A 66 -17.72 -23.31 19.34
C ILE A 66 -18.66 -22.69 20.38
N LYS A 67 -19.70 -23.41 20.82
CA LYS A 67 -20.60 -22.95 21.87
C LYS A 67 -19.86 -22.73 23.20
N HIS A 68 -19.08 -23.72 23.65
CA HIS A 68 -18.30 -23.60 24.89
C HIS A 68 -17.27 -22.45 24.81
N LEU A 69 -16.58 -22.30 23.68
CA LEU A 69 -15.66 -21.19 23.44
C LEU A 69 -16.39 -19.84 23.50
N THR A 70 -17.57 -19.73 22.88
CA THR A 70 -18.39 -18.50 22.89
C THR A 70 -18.78 -18.11 24.32
N GLU A 71 -19.21 -19.07 25.14
CA GLU A 71 -19.54 -18.83 26.55
C GLU A 71 -18.33 -18.35 27.37
N VAL A 72 -17.16 -18.98 27.17
CA VAL A 72 -15.91 -18.57 27.84
C VAL A 72 -15.54 -17.14 27.45
N LEU A 73 -15.58 -16.80 26.16
CA LEU A 73 -15.24 -15.47 25.67
C LEU A 73 -16.21 -14.41 26.20
N ILE A 74 -17.52 -14.68 26.23
CA ILE A 74 -18.53 -13.75 26.77
C ILE A 74 -18.25 -13.44 28.25
N ASN A 75 -17.88 -14.45 29.05
CA ASN A 75 -17.53 -14.25 30.46
C ASN A 75 -16.30 -13.35 30.65
N LEU A 76 -15.41 -13.29 29.66
CA LEU A 76 -14.23 -12.41 29.64
C LEU A 76 -14.52 -11.05 28.98
N GLY A 77 -15.76 -10.77 28.59
CA GLY A 77 -16.13 -9.54 27.88
C GLY A 77 -15.71 -9.52 26.40
N LEU A 78 -15.34 -10.68 25.84
CA LEU A 78 -14.97 -10.87 24.43
C LEU A 78 -16.14 -11.46 23.63
N LYS A 79 -16.14 -11.26 22.31
CA LYS A 79 -17.20 -11.77 21.43
C LYS A 79 -16.62 -12.26 20.10
N LEU A 80 -17.06 -13.44 19.67
CA LEU A 80 -16.78 -13.95 18.33
C LEU A 80 -17.58 -13.16 17.29
N HIS A 81 -16.93 -12.84 16.18
CA HIS A 81 -17.59 -12.14 15.07
C HIS A 81 -18.34 -13.16 14.20
N PRO A 82 -19.68 -13.11 14.08
CA PRO A 82 -20.46 -14.13 13.38
C PRO A 82 -20.02 -14.31 11.93
N HIS A 83 -19.82 -13.22 11.18
CA HIS A 83 -19.40 -13.29 9.78
C HIS A 83 -17.98 -13.82 9.56
N LYS A 84 -17.12 -13.87 10.60
CA LYS A 84 -15.76 -14.43 10.51
C LYS A 84 -15.70 -15.88 11.01
N THR A 85 -16.78 -16.36 11.63
CA THR A 85 -16.85 -17.70 12.20
C THR A 85 -17.47 -18.63 11.16
N THR A 86 -16.65 -19.43 10.49
CA THR A 86 -17.08 -20.27 9.37
C THR A 86 -16.71 -21.74 9.60
N SER A 87 -17.64 -22.65 9.29
CA SER A 87 -17.38 -24.09 9.21
C SER A 87 -17.18 -24.51 7.75
N SER A 88 -16.20 -25.36 7.48
CA SER A 88 -15.96 -25.92 6.15
C SER A 88 -15.43 -27.34 6.24
N THR A 89 -15.87 -28.20 5.32
CA THR A 89 -15.30 -29.54 5.12
C THR A 89 -14.08 -29.51 4.19
N ASN A 90 -13.99 -28.51 3.32
CA ASN A 90 -12.84 -28.32 2.44
C ASN A 90 -11.77 -27.48 3.16
N ILE A 91 -10.84 -28.18 3.81
CA ILE A 91 -9.77 -27.59 4.63
C ILE A 91 -8.83 -26.71 3.78
N ILE A 92 -8.56 -27.11 2.53
CA ILE A 92 -7.63 -26.40 1.65
C ILE A 92 -8.21 -25.04 1.26
N ASN A 93 -9.41 -25.03 0.67
CA ASN A 93 -10.03 -23.80 0.19
C ASN A 93 -10.36 -22.84 1.36
N SER A 94 -10.84 -23.38 2.48
CA SER A 94 -11.16 -22.56 3.67
C SER A 94 -9.93 -22.00 4.39
N SER A 95 -8.75 -22.61 4.19
CA SER A 95 -7.50 -22.10 4.77
C SER A 95 -6.90 -20.92 4.00
N ILE A 96 -7.33 -20.72 2.76
CA ILE A 96 -6.83 -19.66 1.88
C ILE A 96 -7.90 -18.57 1.79
N LYS A 97 -7.49 -17.31 1.98
CA LYS A 97 -8.42 -16.19 1.80
C LYS A 97 -8.93 -16.16 0.36
N GLU A 98 -10.22 -15.87 0.21
CA GLU A 98 -10.91 -15.89 -1.09
C GLU A 98 -10.22 -14.99 -2.12
N ASP A 99 -9.80 -13.79 -1.72
CA ASP A 99 -9.09 -12.84 -2.58
C ASP A 99 -7.78 -13.41 -3.16
N LYS A 100 -7.07 -14.25 -2.39
CA LYS A 100 -5.85 -14.91 -2.84
C LYS A 100 -6.14 -16.04 -3.81
N LEU A 101 -7.18 -16.85 -3.55
CA LEU A 101 -7.62 -17.92 -4.46
C LEU A 101 -8.04 -17.32 -5.80
N ASP A 102 -8.89 -16.30 -5.77
CA ASP A 102 -9.36 -15.63 -6.96
C ASP A 102 -8.22 -15.03 -7.78
N TRP A 103 -7.26 -14.38 -7.12
CA TRP A 103 -6.10 -13.82 -7.83
C TRP A 103 -5.27 -14.89 -8.54
N LEU A 104 -5.16 -16.10 -7.98
CA LEU A 104 -4.47 -17.21 -8.65
C LEU A 104 -5.16 -17.57 -9.97
N LEU A 105 -6.49 -17.56 -10.00
CA LEU A 105 -7.27 -17.81 -11.22
C LEU A 105 -7.10 -16.68 -12.26
N TYR A 106 -6.90 -15.43 -11.83
CA TYR A 106 -6.65 -14.30 -12.73
C TYR A 106 -5.25 -14.30 -13.36
N LYS A 107 -4.24 -14.83 -12.66
CA LYS A 107 -2.82 -14.70 -13.03
C LYS A 107 -2.49 -15.39 -14.37
N ASP A 108 -3.12 -16.53 -14.67
CA ASP A 108 -2.84 -17.33 -15.87
C ASP A 108 -3.30 -16.68 -17.18
N ASN A 109 -4.15 -15.64 -17.12
CA ASN A 109 -4.68 -14.93 -18.29
C ASN A 109 -4.00 -13.56 -18.55
N SER A 110 -2.93 -13.25 -17.82
CA SER A 110 -2.27 -11.94 -17.89
C SER A 110 -1.46 -11.77 -19.19
N SER A 111 -1.84 -10.79 -20.00
CA SER A 111 -1.16 -10.42 -21.24
C SER A 111 0.14 -9.64 -21.01
N ASN A 112 0.93 -9.47 -22.08
CA ASN A 112 2.20 -8.74 -22.06
C ASN A 112 2.12 -7.21 -21.80
N SER A 113 0.96 -6.55 -21.98
CA SER A 113 0.85 -5.08 -21.82
C SER A 113 0.48 -4.65 -20.40
N ILE A 114 1.00 -3.50 -19.97
CA ILE A 114 0.72 -2.95 -18.63
C ILE A 114 -0.75 -2.56 -18.52
N GLN A 115 -1.32 -1.97 -19.58
CA GLN A 115 -2.74 -1.60 -19.62
C GLN A 115 -3.67 -2.78 -19.30
N LYS A 116 -3.48 -3.94 -19.93
CA LYS A 116 -4.36 -5.09 -19.69
C LYS A 116 -4.09 -5.74 -18.32
N GLN A 117 -2.86 -5.68 -17.82
CA GLN A 117 -2.58 -6.02 -16.41
C GLN A 117 -3.34 -5.10 -15.45
N LEU A 118 -3.32 -3.78 -15.68
CA LEU A 118 -4.05 -2.81 -14.88
C LEU A 118 -5.58 -3.00 -14.97
N LEU A 119 -6.12 -3.37 -16.13
CA LEU A 119 -7.55 -3.69 -16.27
C LEU A 119 -7.94 -4.94 -15.46
N VAL A 120 -7.10 -5.97 -15.43
CA VAL A 120 -7.32 -7.15 -14.58
C VAL A 120 -7.28 -6.76 -13.10
N ILE A 121 -6.30 -5.95 -12.70
CA ILE A 121 -6.19 -5.44 -11.33
C ILE A 121 -7.39 -4.56 -10.96
N HIS A 122 -7.86 -3.73 -11.88
CA HIS A 122 -9.04 -2.89 -11.70
C HIS A 122 -10.29 -3.73 -11.45
N ASN A 123 -10.55 -4.74 -12.28
CA ASN A 123 -11.67 -5.66 -12.07
C ASN A 123 -11.55 -6.39 -10.73
N PHE A 124 -10.35 -6.87 -10.39
CA PHE A 124 -10.09 -7.48 -9.09
C PHE A 124 -10.34 -6.50 -7.92
N SER A 125 -9.95 -5.24 -8.06
CA SER A 125 -10.13 -4.21 -7.03
C SER A 125 -11.61 -3.89 -6.75
N ASN A 126 -12.46 -4.00 -7.76
CA ASN A 126 -13.90 -3.83 -7.60
C ASN A 126 -14.53 -5.02 -6.87
N LYS A 127 -14.03 -6.23 -7.09
CA LYS A 127 -14.50 -7.45 -6.39
C LYS A 127 -13.98 -7.54 -4.96
N TYR A 128 -12.71 -7.20 -4.72
CA TYR A 128 -12.04 -7.31 -3.43
C TYR A 128 -11.43 -5.96 -2.99
N PRO A 129 -12.28 -5.00 -2.58
CA PRO A 129 -11.82 -3.66 -2.24
C PRO A 129 -10.88 -3.67 -1.04
N ASN A 130 -9.84 -2.83 -1.08
CA ASN A 130 -8.84 -2.69 -0.02
C ASN A 130 -8.13 -3.99 0.39
N SER A 131 -8.10 -4.99 -0.50
CA SER A 131 -7.37 -6.25 -0.29
C SER A 131 -5.86 -6.01 -0.23
N GLY A 132 -5.16 -6.76 0.64
CA GLY A 132 -3.69 -6.78 0.65
C GLY A 132 -3.10 -7.36 -0.63
N THR A 133 -3.84 -8.24 -1.31
CA THR A 133 -3.46 -8.78 -2.62
C THR A 133 -3.41 -7.65 -3.66
N LEU A 134 -4.42 -6.77 -3.67
CA LEU A 134 -4.46 -5.59 -4.55
C LEU A 134 -3.22 -4.70 -4.35
N THR A 135 -2.89 -4.34 -3.11
CA THR A 135 -1.70 -3.52 -2.81
C THR A 135 -0.42 -4.18 -3.32
N LYS A 136 -0.27 -5.50 -3.12
CA LYS A 136 0.89 -6.26 -3.62
C LYS A 136 0.98 -6.24 -5.16
N GLN A 137 -0.15 -6.38 -5.87
CA GLN A 137 -0.15 -6.36 -7.33
C GLN A 137 0.18 -4.98 -7.90
N LEU A 138 -0.33 -3.91 -7.29
CA LEU A 138 0.06 -2.54 -7.65
C LEU A 138 1.55 -2.30 -7.41
N GLN A 139 2.14 -2.85 -6.34
CA GLN A 139 3.59 -2.81 -6.12
C GLN A 139 4.37 -3.51 -7.23
N GLU A 140 3.89 -4.68 -7.68
CA GLU A 140 4.52 -5.40 -8.80
C GLU A 140 4.47 -4.58 -10.10
N ILE A 141 3.34 -3.94 -10.39
CA ILE A 141 3.21 -3.01 -11.53
C ILE A 141 4.16 -1.82 -11.40
N SER A 142 4.19 -1.19 -10.22
CA SER A 142 5.09 -0.08 -9.90
C SER A 142 6.56 -0.46 -10.15
N SER A 143 6.96 -1.65 -9.70
CA SER A 143 8.28 -2.23 -9.95
C SER A 143 8.52 -2.52 -11.43
N ASN A 144 7.53 -3.01 -12.17
CA ASN A 144 7.66 -3.32 -13.60
C ASN A 144 7.83 -2.05 -14.45
N ILE A 145 7.17 -0.95 -14.08
CA ILE A 145 7.37 0.37 -14.70
C ILE A 145 8.82 0.83 -14.45
N THR A 146 9.37 0.64 -13.24
CA THR A 146 10.78 0.97 -12.90
C THR A 146 11.80 0.04 -13.56
N LYS A 147 11.62 -1.29 -13.51
CA LYS A 147 12.58 -2.25 -14.06
C LYS A 147 12.74 -2.10 -15.57
N LYS A 148 11.65 -1.79 -16.29
CA LYS A 148 11.70 -1.45 -17.72
C LYS A 148 12.53 -0.18 -18.00
N SER A 149 12.68 0.73 -17.04
CA SER A 149 13.55 1.91 -17.15
C SER A 149 15.02 1.61 -16.79
N GLN A 150 15.30 0.79 -15.77
CA GLN A 150 16.66 0.50 -15.25
C GLN A 150 17.42 -0.65 -15.94
N PHE A 151 16.76 -1.72 -16.41
CA PHE A 151 17.43 -2.84 -17.12
C PHE A 151 18.15 -2.37 -18.42
N LYS A 152 17.79 -1.16 -18.85
CA LYS A 152 18.40 -0.37 -19.91
C LYS A 152 19.86 -0.01 -19.58
N ILE A 153 20.13 0.48 -18.37
CA ILE A 153 21.45 0.98 -17.95
C ILE A 153 22.43 -0.19 -17.74
N LEU A 154 21.99 -1.28 -17.11
CA LEU A 154 22.86 -2.45 -16.85
C LEU A 154 23.23 -3.22 -18.13
N LYS A 155 22.32 -3.33 -19.10
CA LYS A 155 22.63 -3.97 -20.40
C LYS A 155 23.47 -3.05 -21.31
N LEU A 156 23.26 -1.73 -21.21
CA LEU A 156 24.10 -0.71 -21.84
C LEU A 156 25.52 -0.68 -21.25
N LEU A 157 25.67 -0.71 -19.93
CA LEU A 157 26.97 -0.77 -19.25
C LEU A 157 27.69 -2.07 -19.57
N LYS A 158 26.99 -3.21 -19.64
CA LYS A 158 27.60 -4.49 -20.06
C LYS A 158 28.12 -4.46 -21.50
N SER A 159 27.40 -3.85 -22.44
CA SER A 159 27.93 -3.69 -23.81
C SER A 159 29.05 -2.65 -23.87
N PHE A 160 28.95 -1.58 -23.07
CA PHE A 160 29.95 -0.51 -22.98
C PHE A 160 31.28 -1.01 -22.41
N ILE A 161 31.26 -1.78 -21.33
CA ILE A 161 32.45 -2.39 -20.72
C ILE A 161 33.07 -3.42 -21.68
N TYR A 162 32.25 -4.20 -22.40
CA TYR A 162 32.75 -5.15 -23.40
C TYR A 162 33.46 -4.47 -24.59
N THR A 163 33.02 -3.27 -24.99
CA THR A 163 33.69 -2.48 -26.04
C THR A 163 34.87 -1.65 -25.50
N ALA A 164 34.81 -1.17 -24.26
CA ALA A 164 35.83 -0.32 -23.66
C ALA A 164 37.05 -1.11 -23.14
N THR A 165 36.86 -2.37 -22.74
CA THR A 165 37.99 -3.27 -22.40
C THR A 165 38.81 -3.72 -23.61
N HIS A 166 38.39 -3.35 -24.83
CA HIS A 166 39.14 -3.62 -26.07
C HIS A 166 39.56 -2.36 -26.85
N CYS A 167 39.39 -1.15 -26.31
CA CYS A 167 39.80 0.06 -27.03
C CYS A 167 40.28 1.19 -26.09
N VAL A 168 41.58 1.50 -26.16
CA VAL A 168 42.26 2.57 -25.40
C VAL A 168 42.17 3.94 -26.11
N MET A 169 41.25 4.14 -27.05
CA MET A 169 41.13 5.41 -27.77
C MET A 169 39.69 5.96 -27.75
N CYS A 170 39.61 7.25 -27.39
CA CYS A 170 38.62 8.26 -27.79
C CYS A 170 37.27 8.38 -27.03
N LEU A 171 37.18 9.47 -26.23
CA LEU A 171 35.93 10.13 -25.80
C LEU A 171 35.02 10.56 -26.97
N LYS A 172 35.57 10.75 -28.18
CA LYS A 172 34.78 11.07 -29.39
C LYS A 172 33.91 9.91 -29.87
N ASP A 173 34.31 8.67 -29.58
CA ASP A 173 33.53 7.48 -29.96
C ASP A 173 32.33 7.29 -29.04
N PHE A 174 32.36 7.79 -27.79
CA PHE A 174 31.20 7.74 -26.89
C PHE A 174 29.99 8.48 -27.46
N ASP A 175 30.19 9.72 -27.95
CA ASP A 175 29.08 10.54 -28.44
C ASP A 175 28.53 10.00 -29.79
N TYR A 176 29.41 9.40 -30.61
CA TYR A 176 29.02 8.69 -31.82
C TYR A 176 28.23 7.40 -31.52
N HIS A 177 28.71 6.55 -30.61
CA HIS A 177 28.04 5.32 -30.22
C HIS A 177 26.72 5.61 -29.50
N TYR A 178 26.66 6.68 -28.69
CA TYR A 178 25.44 7.15 -28.06
C TYR A 178 24.41 7.56 -29.12
N LYS A 179 24.76 8.41 -30.08
CA LYS A 179 23.84 8.84 -31.16
C LYS A 179 23.41 7.70 -32.07
N ARG A 180 24.29 6.74 -32.37
CA ARG A 180 24.06 5.67 -33.35
C ARG A 180 23.41 4.41 -32.79
N CYS A 181 23.80 3.97 -31.59
CA CYS A 181 23.33 2.70 -31.01
C CYS A 181 22.39 2.92 -29.83
N ILE A 182 22.62 3.94 -28.99
CA ILE A 182 21.88 4.13 -27.74
C ILE A 182 20.63 4.98 -27.96
N LYS A 183 20.74 6.12 -28.62
CA LYS A 183 19.65 7.08 -28.90
C LYS A 183 18.46 6.42 -29.63
N PRO A 184 18.65 5.53 -30.62
CA PRO A 184 17.53 4.83 -31.25
C PRO A 184 16.85 3.82 -30.31
N ILE A 185 17.61 3.09 -29.48
CA ILE A 185 17.06 2.13 -28.51
C ILE A 185 16.32 2.85 -27.37
N VAL A 186 16.88 3.96 -26.88
CA VAL A 186 16.26 4.87 -25.90
C VAL A 186 14.94 5.39 -26.44
N ARG A 187 14.92 5.87 -27.69
CA ARG A 187 13.74 6.38 -28.40
C ARG A 187 12.69 5.27 -28.65
N LYS A 188 13.11 4.09 -29.12
CA LYS A 188 12.24 2.94 -29.41
C LYS A 188 11.60 2.33 -28.15
N ARG A 189 12.20 2.49 -26.96
CA ARG A 189 11.63 2.02 -25.67
C ARG A 189 10.89 3.10 -24.88
N LYS A 190 11.23 4.39 -25.03
CA LYS A 190 10.31 5.48 -24.67
C LYS A 190 8.99 5.27 -25.40
N ASN A 191 9.07 4.79 -26.65
CA ASN A 191 7.94 4.33 -27.44
C ASN A 191 7.24 3.05 -26.95
N PHE A 192 7.83 2.18 -26.12
CA PHE A 192 7.14 0.95 -25.67
C PHE A 192 6.08 1.24 -24.59
N ILE A 193 6.39 2.10 -23.62
CA ILE A 193 5.39 2.59 -22.66
C ILE A 193 4.52 3.67 -23.31
N ARG A 194 5.05 4.52 -24.21
CA ARG A 194 4.22 5.47 -25.00
C ARG A 194 3.30 4.82 -26.03
N ASN A 195 3.57 3.59 -26.46
CA ASN A 195 2.62 2.83 -27.28
C ASN A 195 1.40 2.43 -26.46
N GLU A 196 1.52 2.43 -25.13
CA GLU A 196 0.38 2.38 -24.23
C GLU A 196 -0.05 3.82 -23.93
N ASN A 197 -1.35 4.08 -23.93
CA ASN A 197 -1.86 5.42 -23.68
C ASN A 197 -1.67 5.76 -22.19
N ILE A 198 -0.73 6.65 -21.87
CA ILE A 198 -0.40 7.06 -20.50
C ILE A 198 -1.63 7.62 -19.78
N GLU A 199 -2.47 8.40 -20.47
CA GLU A 199 -3.71 8.92 -19.90
C GLU A 199 -4.65 7.79 -19.47
N VAL A 200 -4.72 6.70 -20.24
CA VAL A 200 -5.52 5.52 -19.89
C VAL A 200 -4.95 4.82 -18.66
N LEU A 201 -3.62 4.67 -18.56
CA LEU A 201 -2.99 4.09 -17.37
C LEU A 201 -3.27 4.94 -16.13
N ILE A 202 -3.14 6.26 -16.24
CA ILE A 202 -3.45 7.21 -15.16
C ILE A 202 -4.93 7.07 -14.77
N SER A 203 -5.85 7.05 -15.74
CA SER A 203 -7.28 6.90 -15.49
C SER A 203 -7.61 5.63 -14.71
N ILE A 204 -7.00 4.49 -15.07
CA ILE A 204 -7.23 3.23 -14.37
C ILE A 204 -6.69 3.29 -12.94
N ILE A 205 -5.47 3.81 -12.74
CA ILE A 205 -4.87 3.93 -11.40
C ILE A 205 -5.67 4.87 -10.51
N VAL A 206 -6.11 6.00 -11.04
CA VAL A 206 -6.94 6.97 -10.29
C VAL A 206 -8.26 6.34 -9.88
N ASP A 207 -8.90 5.56 -10.75
CA ASP A 207 -10.15 4.89 -10.43
C ASP A 207 -9.97 3.77 -9.39
N ILE A 208 -8.87 3.01 -9.46
CA ILE A 208 -8.50 2.04 -8.41
C ILE A 208 -8.33 2.77 -7.08
N ALA A 209 -7.53 3.83 -7.04
CA ALA A 209 -7.28 4.61 -5.83
C ALA A 209 -8.58 5.19 -5.27
N TYR A 210 -9.45 5.73 -6.13
CA TYR A 210 -10.73 6.33 -5.78
C TYR A 210 -11.60 5.38 -4.93
N HIS A 211 -11.68 4.10 -5.32
CA HIS A 211 -12.49 3.10 -4.62
C HIS A 211 -11.73 2.36 -3.51
N ASN A 212 -10.41 2.55 -3.40
CA ASN A 212 -9.55 1.76 -2.51
C ASN A 212 -8.57 2.64 -1.71
N PRO A 213 -9.02 3.26 -0.60
CA PRO A 213 -8.16 4.12 0.24
C PRO A 213 -6.86 3.47 0.73
N ARG A 214 -6.84 2.14 0.95
CA ARG A 214 -5.61 1.42 1.31
C ARG A 214 -4.53 1.42 0.22
N THR A 215 -4.86 1.86 -0.99
CA THR A 215 -3.95 1.90 -2.13
C THR A 215 -3.42 3.29 -2.44
N TYR A 216 -3.78 4.34 -1.68
CA TYR A 216 -3.37 5.71 -1.99
C TYR A 216 -1.85 5.88 -2.11
N SER A 217 -1.08 5.33 -1.18
CA SER A 217 0.38 5.43 -1.20
C SER A 217 0.98 4.77 -2.44
N ILE A 218 0.62 3.50 -2.71
CA ILE A 218 1.16 2.77 -3.86
C ILE A 218 0.68 3.31 -5.20
N SER A 219 -0.57 3.78 -5.27
CA SER A 219 -1.12 4.40 -6.48
C SER A 219 -0.39 5.68 -6.79
N ASN A 220 -0.07 6.52 -5.79
CA ASN A 220 0.69 7.74 -6.00
C ASN A 220 2.15 7.49 -6.39
N ILE A 221 2.78 6.36 -5.99
CA ILE A 221 4.06 5.95 -6.58
C ILE A 221 3.90 5.76 -8.10
N ILE A 222 2.89 5.00 -8.53
CA ILE A 222 2.64 4.75 -9.96
C ILE A 222 2.33 6.06 -10.68
N LEU A 223 1.49 6.93 -10.11
CA LEU A 223 1.16 8.23 -10.68
C LEU A 223 2.39 9.12 -10.83
N SER A 224 3.25 9.21 -9.80
CA SER A 224 4.50 9.98 -9.90
C SER A 224 5.38 9.48 -11.07
N LYS A 225 5.43 8.16 -11.29
CA LYS A 225 6.15 7.57 -12.43
C LYS A 225 5.48 7.92 -13.75
N LEU A 226 4.15 7.86 -13.84
CA LEU A 226 3.39 8.13 -15.07
C LEU A 226 3.41 9.62 -15.46
N PHE A 227 3.26 10.54 -14.49
CA PHE A 227 3.36 11.98 -14.74
C PHE A 227 4.73 12.36 -15.32
N ASN A 228 5.82 11.81 -14.76
CA ASN A 228 7.18 12.02 -15.25
C ASN A 228 7.46 11.38 -16.63
N LEU A 229 6.53 10.62 -17.21
CA LEU A 229 6.66 10.05 -18.57
C LEU A 229 5.96 10.90 -19.64
N ILE A 230 5.19 11.91 -19.24
CA ILE A 230 4.54 12.86 -20.15
C ILE A 230 5.59 13.89 -20.57
N ASP A 231 5.77 14.09 -21.89
CA ASP A 231 6.82 14.98 -22.41
C ASP A 231 6.38 16.44 -22.48
N ASP A 232 5.08 16.70 -22.62
CA ASP A 232 4.50 18.05 -22.67
C ASP A 232 4.05 18.47 -21.26
N GLU A 233 4.68 19.52 -20.74
CA GLU A 233 4.40 20.06 -19.41
C GLU A 233 2.96 20.59 -19.29
N ASP A 234 2.42 21.20 -20.35
CA ASP A 234 1.05 21.72 -20.37
C ASP A 234 0.00 20.59 -20.41
N GLU A 235 0.33 19.48 -21.08
CA GLU A 235 -0.51 18.28 -21.09
C GLU A 235 -0.49 17.59 -19.71
N ALA A 236 0.70 17.41 -19.12
CA ALA A 236 0.86 16.86 -17.78
C ALA A 236 0.07 17.68 -16.75
N LYS A 237 0.15 19.01 -16.87
CA LYS A 237 -0.59 20.00 -16.08
C LYS A 237 -2.10 19.73 -16.12
N LYS A 238 -2.68 19.69 -17.32
CA LYS A 238 -4.11 19.43 -17.51
C LYS A 238 -4.54 18.07 -16.94
N ILE A 239 -3.70 17.05 -17.05
CA ILE A 239 -4.01 15.72 -16.51
C ILE A 239 -4.01 15.74 -14.98
N ILE A 240 -3.00 16.34 -14.35
CA ILE A 240 -2.91 16.46 -12.88
C ILE A 240 -4.13 17.20 -12.32
N GLU A 241 -4.58 18.30 -12.97
CA GLU A 241 -5.79 19.01 -12.56
C GLU A 241 -7.05 18.14 -12.60
N LYS A 242 -7.21 17.32 -13.66
CA LYS A 242 -8.32 16.37 -13.76
C LYS A 242 -8.28 15.35 -12.63
N VAL A 243 -7.11 14.84 -12.29
CA VAL A 243 -6.91 13.89 -11.19
C VAL A 243 -7.31 14.51 -9.84
N ILE A 244 -6.84 15.73 -9.57
CA ILE A 244 -7.17 16.44 -8.33
C ILE A 244 -8.66 16.73 -8.24
N LYS A 245 -9.27 17.22 -9.33
CA LYS A 245 -10.72 17.47 -9.41
C LYS A 245 -11.53 16.21 -9.14
N LYS A 246 -11.08 15.06 -9.64
CA LYS A 246 -11.71 13.75 -9.38
C LYS A 246 -11.63 13.38 -7.90
N PHE A 247 -10.49 13.57 -7.23
CA PHE A 247 -10.37 13.22 -5.81
C PHE A 247 -11.11 14.20 -4.88
N LYS A 248 -11.32 15.46 -5.27
CA LYS A 248 -12.11 16.43 -4.50
C LYS A 248 -13.55 16.00 -4.27
N THR A 249 -14.09 15.06 -5.05
CA THR A 249 -15.46 14.55 -4.85
C THR A 249 -15.59 13.58 -3.68
N ILE A 250 -14.48 13.11 -3.10
CA ILE A 250 -14.48 12.17 -1.98
C ILE A 250 -14.27 12.94 -0.66
N PRO A 251 -15.11 12.74 0.36
CA PRO A 251 -14.89 13.31 1.69
C PRO A 251 -13.70 12.64 2.39
N ASN A 252 -13.09 13.32 3.36
CA ASN A 252 -11.99 12.78 4.20
C ASN A 252 -10.77 12.28 3.42
N THR A 253 -10.36 13.01 2.37
CA THR A 253 -9.24 12.64 1.49
C THR A 253 -7.87 13.14 1.95
N GLY A 254 -7.73 13.59 3.20
CA GLY A 254 -6.48 14.15 3.73
C GLY A 254 -5.23 13.32 3.42
N HIS A 255 -5.29 12.03 3.76
CA HIS A 255 -4.19 11.09 3.49
C HIS A 255 -3.87 10.94 1.99
N MET A 256 -4.89 10.93 1.13
CA MET A 256 -4.71 10.93 -0.32
C MET A 256 -3.99 12.21 -0.74
N GLN A 257 -4.45 13.37 -0.27
CA GLN A 257 -3.96 14.69 -0.69
C GLN A 257 -2.48 14.86 -0.38
N ILE A 258 -2.03 14.36 0.77
CA ILE A 258 -0.61 14.31 1.14
C ILE A 258 0.19 13.51 0.11
N TRP A 259 -0.25 12.30 -0.23
CA TRP A 259 0.43 11.46 -1.22
C TRP A 259 0.42 12.04 -2.62
N LEU A 260 -0.67 12.69 -3.01
CA LEU A 260 -0.79 13.33 -4.32
C LEU A 260 0.09 14.58 -4.42
N GLN A 261 0.13 15.41 -3.38
CA GLN A 261 1.06 16.54 -3.29
C GLN A 261 2.49 16.03 -3.39
N ARG A 262 2.86 14.97 -2.65
CA ARG A 262 4.19 14.34 -2.75
C ARG A 262 4.52 13.87 -4.17
N ALA A 263 3.54 13.38 -4.93
CA ALA A 263 3.72 12.89 -6.30
C ALA A 263 3.96 14.01 -7.34
N ILE A 264 3.54 15.25 -7.05
CA ILE A 264 3.56 16.37 -8.00
C ILE A 264 4.42 17.56 -7.53
N ILE A 265 4.90 17.56 -6.29
CA ILE A 265 5.61 18.70 -5.69
C ILE A 265 6.85 19.16 -6.48
N LYS A 266 7.51 18.24 -7.20
CA LYS A 266 8.68 18.55 -8.05
C LYS A 266 8.35 18.73 -9.53
N THR A 267 7.09 18.64 -9.94
CA THR A 267 6.70 18.90 -11.33
C THR A 267 6.53 20.40 -11.61
N GLY A 268 6.90 21.27 -10.66
CA GLY A 268 6.76 22.74 -10.78
C GLY A 268 5.32 23.23 -10.61
N TYR A 269 4.44 22.39 -10.07
CA TYR A 269 3.01 22.68 -9.95
C TYR A 269 2.67 23.25 -8.57
N THR A 270 2.52 24.56 -8.45
CA THR A 270 2.36 25.25 -7.17
C THR A 270 0.95 25.74 -6.88
N ASP A 271 0.10 25.92 -7.90
CA ASP A 271 -1.21 26.59 -7.76
C ASP A 271 -2.34 25.65 -7.29
N LEU A 272 -2.06 24.72 -6.38
CA LEU A 272 -3.00 23.67 -6.00
C LEU A 272 -3.58 23.87 -4.61
N VAL A 273 -4.89 24.14 -4.57
CA VAL A 273 -5.65 24.21 -3.32
C VAL A 273 -6.01 22.79 -2.87
N PHE A 274 -5.38 22.36 -1.78
CA PHE A 274 -5.71 21.15 -1.03
C PHE A 274 -6.62 21.51 0.15
N CYS A 275 -7.47 20.58 0.57
CA CYS A 275 -8.31 20.76 1.76
C CYS A 275 -7.53 20.43 3.04
N GLU A 276 -6.54 19.56 2.92
CA GLU A 276 -5.68 19.13 4.01
C GLU A 276 -4.73 20.25 4.42
N LYS A 277 -4.70 20.56 5.72
CA LYS A 277 -3.93 21.69 6.24
C LYS A 277 -2.45 21.53 5.94
N ILE A 278 -1.86 20.36 6.21
CA ILE A 278 -0.42 20.17 5.99
C ILE A 278 -0.01 20.41 4.53
N CYS A 279 -0.90 20.15 3.57
CA CYS A 279 -0.63 20.46 2.16
C CYS A 279 -0.56 21.97 1.90
N ASN A 280 -1.45 22.74 2.50
CA ASN A 280 -1.44 24.21 2.37
C ASN A 280 -0.20 24.83 3.02
N LEU A 281 0.25 24.29 4.15
CA LEU A 281 1.53 24.68 4.76
C LEU A 281 2.70 24.45 3.79
N VAL A 282 2.75 23.28 3.12
CA VAL A 282 3.78 22.95 2.11
C VAL A 282 3.72 23.88 0.89
N ASN A 283 2.56 24.43 0.56
CA ASN A 283 2.41 25.44 -0.50
C ASN A 283 2.86 26.84 -0.06
N GLY A 284 3.21 27.03 1.22
CA GLY A 284 3.64 28.32 1.79
C GLY A 284 2.54 29.10 2.52
N ASP A 285 1.35 28.51 2.74
CA ASP A 285 0.30 29.18 3.51
C ASP A 285 0.63 29.20 5.01
N SER A 286 0.47 30.36 5.64
CA SER A 286 0.61 30.49 7.09
C SER A 286 -0.65 29.97 7.81
N ILE A 287 -0.62 28.72 8.26
CA ILE A 287 -1.76 28.06 8.92
C ILE A 287 -1.37 27.37 10.24
N PHE A 288 -2.31 27.32 11.18
CA PHE A 288 -2.19 26.49 12.37
C PHE A 288 -2.67 25.06 12.08
N LEU A 289 -1.73 24.12 12.11
CA LEU A 289 -1.98 22.69 11.92
C LEU A 289 -2.90 22.15 13.03
N TRP A 290 -2.56 22.44 14.28
CA TRP A 290 -3.24 21.96 15.47
C TRP A 290 -4.04 23.07 16.16
N ASN A 291 -4.96 22.68 17.04
CA ASN A 291 -5.52 23.61 18.01
C ASN A 291 -4.47 23.82 19.11
N ASN A 292 -4.00 25.06 19.23
CA ASN A 292 -2.99 25.46 20.19
C ASN A 292 -3.56 26.39 21.29
N ASP A 293 -4.88 26.55 21.38
CA ASP A 293 -5.56 27.51 22.29
C ASP A 293 -5.32 27.20 23.78
N TRP A 294 -4.86 25.99 24.09
CA TRP A 294 -4.56 25.50 25.44
C TRP A 294 -3.10 25.70 25.85
N LEU A 295 -2.24 26.16 24.94
CA LEU A 295 -0.82 26.42 25.22
C LEU A 295 -0.62 27.81 25.83
N ASN A 296 0.39 27.95 26.68
CA ASN A 296 0.82 29.25 27.19
C ASN A 296 1.61 30.04 26.13
N GLU A 297 1.74 31.34 26.33
CA GLU A 297 2.39 32.26 25.37
C GLU A 297 3.83 31.86 25.04
N GLU A 298 4.61 31.43 26.04
CA GLU A 298 6.01 31.00 25.84
C GLU A 298 6.13 29.81 24.87
N VAL A 299 5.27 28.80 25.02
CA VAL A 299 5.30 27.63 24.12
C VAL A 299 4.76 28.00 22.74
N MET A 300 3.76 28.89 22.67
CA MET A 300 3.25 29.42 21.39
C MET A 300 4.32 30.15 20.58
N GLU A 301 5.16 30.95 21.23
CA GLU A 301 6.30 31.62 20.57
C GLU A 301 7.28 30.60 19.98
N LEU A 302 7.57 29.50 20.68
CA LEU A 302 8.43 28.42 20.16
C LEU A 302 7.84 27.75 18.91
N PHE A 303 6.52 27.52 18.88
CA PHE A 303 5.85 26.97 17.69
C PHE A 303 5.87 27.94 16.51
N ASN A 304 5.77 29.24 16.76
CA ASN A 304 5.80 30.26 15.70
C ASN A 304 7.21 30.51 15.15
N GLN A 305 8.25 30.36 15.97
CA GLN A 305 9.64 30.57 15.56
C GLN A 305 10.22 29.38 14.77
N ASN A 306 9.70 28.17 14.98
CA ASN A 306 10.20 26.97 14.32
C ASN A 306 9.28 26.54 13.19
N SER A 307 9.82 26.47 11.97
CA SER A 307 9.10 25.85 10.86
C SER A 307 8.86 24.37 11.16
N ILE A 308 7.63 23.92 10.95
CA ILE A 308 7.26 22.50 11.01
C ILE A 308 7.78 21.76 9.75
N LEU A 309 8.06 22.51 8.68
CA LEU A 309 8.58 21.98 7.43
C LEU A 309 10.11 22.03 7.42
N ASP A 310 10.70 20.89 7.08
CA ASP A 310 12.11 20.80 6.73
C ASP A 310 12.27 21.09 5.23
N ASP A 311 12.55 22.37 4.93
CA ASP A 311 12.71 22.86 3.56
C ASP A 311 13.92 22.22 2.86
N ASP A 312 15.00 21.90 3.58
CA ASP A 312 16.18 21.24 3.02
C ASP A 312 15.83 19.82 2.56
N SER A 313 15.10 19.07 3.39
CA SER A 313 14.57 17.76 3.00
C SER A 313 13.62 17.89 1.81
N LEU A 314 12.68 18.84 1.86
CA LEU A 314 11.71 19.09 0.78
C LEU A 314 12.41 19.46 -0.54
N ASN A 315 13.50 20.22 -0.50
CA ASN A 315 14.27 20.60 -1.66
C ASN A 315 15.01 19.41 -2.29
N ASN A 316 15.47 18.47 -1.46
CA ASN A 316 16.27 17.31 -1.88
C ASN A 316 15.47 16.07 -2.31
N ILE A 317 14.14 16.03 -2.17
CA ILE A 317 13.33 14.88 -2.61
C ILE A 317 13.31 14.70 -4.13
N SER A 318 13.28 13.43 -4.56
CA SER A 318 13.14 13.05 -5.96
C SER A 318 11.72 13.33 -6.51
N PRO A 319 11.58 13.73 -7.80
CA PRO A 319 10.27 13.86 -8.45
C PRO A 319 9.49 12.54 -8.54
N ILE A 320 10.19 11.42 -8.60
CA ILE A 320 9.58 10.09 -8.55
C ILE A 320 9.65 9.61 -7.10
N ILE A 321 8.50 9.17 -6.56
CA ILE A 321 8.42 8.56 -5.23
C ILE A 321 9.13 7.20 -5.28
N LYS A 322 10.07 6.99 -4.36
CA LYS A 322 10.79 5.73 -4.26
C LYS A 322 9.95 4.69 -3.51
N ASP A 323 10.17 3.40 -3.81
CA ASP A 323 9.37 2.32 -3.24
C ASP A 323 9.60 2.19 -1.71
N ASP A 324 10.77 2.58 -1.19
CA ASP A 324 11.12 2.60 0.24
C ASP A 324 10.41 3.70 1.04
N GLU A 325 9.98 4.80 0.39
CA GLU A 325 9.16 5.85 1.04
C GLU A 325 7.78 5.31 1.49
N VAL A 326 7.27 4.28 0.79
CA VAL A 326 5.97 3.66 1.09
C VAL A 326 6.14 2.33 1.82
N LEU A 327 7.18 1.57 1.51
CA LEU A 327 7.40 0.21 1.97
C LEU A 327 8.49 0.15 3.04
N MET A 328 8.30 0.91 4.12
CA MET A 328 9.27 1.06 5.20
C MET A 328 9.72 -0.26 5.87
N PHE A 329 8.97 -1.35 5.70
CA PHE A 329 9.22 -2.64 6.38
C PHE A 329 9.67 -3.79 5.45
N ASN A 330 9.95 -3.53 4.17
CA ASN A 330 10.32 -4.59 3.22
C ASN A 330 11.64 -5.33 3.55
N GLY A 331 12.46 -4.81 4.47
CA GLY A 331 13.74 -5.43 4.88
C GLY A 331 13.77 -6.12 6.25
N LEU A 332 12.68 -6.07 7.03
CA LEU A 332 12.67 -6.56 8.42
C LEU A 332 12.00 -7.94 8.62
N TYR A 333 11.36 -8.47 7.58
CA TYR A 333 10.67 -9.77 7.60
C TYR A 333 11.02 -10.58 6.34
N GLY A 334 12.32 -10.79 6.12
CA GLY A 334 12.86 -11.69 5.11
C GLY A 334 13.14 -13.07 5.67
#